data_AF-A0A2E7P605-F1
#
_entry.id   AF-A0A2E7P605-F1
#
_cell.length_a   1.000
_cell.length_b   1.000
_cell.length_c   1.000
_cell.angle_alpha   90.00
_cell.angle_beta   90.00
_cell.angle_gamma   90.00
#
_symmetry.space_group_name_H-M   'P 1'
#
loop_
_entity.id
_entity.type
_entity.pdbx_description
1 polymer ?
#
loop_
_entity_poly.entity_id
_entity_poly.type
_entity_poly.pdbx_seq_one_letter_code
_entity_poly.pdbx_strand_id
1 'polypeptide(L)'
;MFWIALAATQWEYGCLRDDIQQEAIRVIDDESDLARWPEKLRERRRRILAELRVKLLSAQPPARYPRKRKEVEPSPKLVAIYDEGQARADAFSLDGDVTVQVSINRRVGASVGGGSVFTASCSLKDIELHWLQGGTLQITYPSHASVTQRAEQHFFCGVITPITYRIRS
;
A
#
# COMPACT_ATOMS: atom_id res chain seq x y z
N MET A 1 28.43 -3.47 -6.54
CA MET A 1 27.20 -4.17 -6.08
C MET A 1 25.87 -3.65 -6.62
N PHE A 2 25.52 -2.35 -6.58
CA PHE A 2 24.19 -1.87 -7.03
C PHE A 2 23.83 -2.33 -8.46
N TRP A 3 24.70 -2.04 -9.42
CA TRP A 3 24.49 -2.39 -10.83
C TRP A 3 24.38 -3.90 -11.07
N ILE A 4 25.19 -4.70 -10.37
CA ILE A 4 25.17 -6.16 -10.44
C ILE A 4 23.81 -6.71 -10.00
N ALA A 5 23.31 -6.25 -8.85
CA ALA A 5 22.02 -6.70 -8.32
C ALA A 5 20.86 -6.25 -9.20
N LEU A 6 20.87 -4.98 -9.63
CA LEU A 6 19.83 -4.42 -10.49
C LEU A 6 19.74 -5.15 -11.83
N ALA A 7 20.89 -5.36 -12.49
CA ALA A 7 20.94 -6.06 -13.77
C ALA A 7 20.49 -7.52 -13.65
N ALA A 8 20.92 -8.23 -12.60
CA ALA A 8 20.49 -9.60 -12.35
C ALA A 8 18.97 -9.69 -12.18
N THR A 9 18.37 -8.78 -11.41
CA THR A 9 16.92 -8.72 -11.23
C THR A 9 16.22 -8.37 -12.54
N GLN A 10 16.62 -7.31 -13.24
CA GLN A 10 15.94 -6.91 -14.48
C GLN A 10 16.00 -8.00 -15.56
N TRP A 11 17.13 -8.73 -15.66
CA TRP A 11 17.23 -9.87 -16.56
C TRP A 11 16.22 -10.97 -16.21
N GLU A 12 16.03 -11.29 -14.92
CA GLU A 12 15.05 -12.30 -14.48
C GLU A 12 13.60 -11.93 -14.82
N TYR A 13 13.29 -10.64 -14.89
CA TYR A 13 11.99 -10.13 -15.29
C TYR A 13 11.85 -9.88 -16.79
N GLY A 14 12.90 -10.13 -17.59
CA GLY A 14 12.90 -9.87 -19.03
C GLY A 14 12.78 -8.39 -19.39
N CYS A 15 13.30 -7.51 -18.53
CA CYS A 15 13.23 -6.06 -18.67
C CYS A 15 14.59 -5.37 -18.49
N LEU A 16 15.69 -6.10 -18.68
CA LEU A 16 17.04 -5.55 -18.62
C LEU A 16 17.20 -4.52 -19.74
N ARG A 17 17.57 -3.31 -19.32
CA ARG A 17 17.90 -2.21 -20.22
C ARG A 17 19.38 -2.23 -20.58
N ASP A 18 19.69 -1.77 -21.79
CA ASP A 18 21.06 -1.76 -22.32
C ASP A 18 22.02 -0.93 -21.47
N ASP A 19 21.58 0.21 -20.94
CA ASP A 19 22.40 1.09 -20.08
C ASP A 19 22.77 0.41 -18.76
N ILE A 20 21.82 -0.31 -18.17
CA ILE A 20 22.01 -1.09 -16.94
C ILE A 20 22.93 -2.28 -17.19
N GLN A 21 22.77 -2.95 -18.34
CA GLN A 21 23.62 -4.06 -18.75
C GLN A 21 25.08 -3.63 -18.92
N GLN A 22 25.33 -2.56 -19.66
CA GLN A 22 26.69 -2.04 -19.90
C GLN A 22 27.39 -1.67 -18.60
N GLU A 23 26.69 -0.97 -17.72
CA GLU A 23 27.22 -0.54 -16.44
C GLU A 23 27.50 -1.73 -15.50
N ALA A 24 26.64 -2.74 -15.49
CA ALA A 24 26.88 -3.98 -14.74
C ALA A 24 28.08 -4.76 -15.28
N ILE A 25 28.24 -4.86 -16.60
CA ILE A 25 29.40 -5.50 -17.24
C ILE A 25 30.68 -4.74 -16.88
N ARG A 26 30.69 -3.41 -16.95
CA ARG A 26 31.85 -2.60 -16.55
C ARG A 26 32.27 -2.89 -15.11
N VAL A 27 31.30 -2.94 -14.19
CA VAL A 27 31.58 -3.25 -12.77
C VAL A 27 32.12 -4.67 -12.57
N ILE A 28 31.68 -5.63 -13.38
CA ILE A 28 32.20 -7.01 -13.36
C ILE A 28 33.65 -7.03 -13.88
N ASP A 29 33.91 -6.36 -15.00
CA ASP A 29 35.21 -6.36 -15.69
C ASP A 29 36.26 -5.56 -14.89
N ASP A 30 35.87 -4.49 -14.19
CA ASP A 30 36.75 -3.67 -13.34
C ASP A 30 37.23 -4.40 -12.07
N GLU A 31 36.68 -5.59 -11.76
CA GLU A 31 36.92 -6.39 -10.54
C GLU A 31 36.75 -5.63 -9.20
N SER A 32 36.27 -4.38 -9.23
CA SER A 32 36.12 -3.48 -8.07
C SER A 32 35.22 -4.07 -6.98
N ASP A 33 34.27 -4.93 -7.38
CA ASP A 33 33.39 -5.66 -6.47
C ASP A 33 34.14 -6.72 -5.64
N LEU A 34 35.19 -7.34 -6.21
CA LEU A 34 35.92 -8.44 -5.57
C LEU A 34 36.76 -7.99 -4.38
N ALA A 35 37.23 -6.74 -4.37
CA ALA A 35 38.00 -6.16 -3.26
C ALA A 35 37.21 -6.12 -1.93
N ARG A 36 35.88 -6.18 -2.00
CA ARG A 36 34.99 -6.14 -0.83
C ARG A 36 34.78 -7.51 -0.17
N TRP A 37 35.24 -8.59 -0.81
CA TRP A 37 35.02 -9.96 -0.34
C TRP A 37 36.26 -10.51 0.38
N PRO A 38 36.10 -11.27 1.46
CA PRO A 38 37.20 -11.97 2.12
C PRO A 38 37.90 -12.93 1.16
N GLU A 39 39.21 -13.11 1.34
CA GLU A 39 40.04 -13.93 0.46
C GLU A 39 39.47 -15.32 0.15
N LYS A 40 38.98 -16.00 1.19
CA LYS A 40 38.36 -17.34 1.11
C LYS A 40 37.10 -17.38 0.24
N LEU A 41 36.44 -16.25 -0.01
CA LEU A 41 35.21 -16.13 -0.79
C LEU A 41 35.41 -15.41 -2.14
N ARG A 42 36.56 -14.75 -2.36
CA ARG A 42 36.85 -14.01 -3.60
C ARG A 42 36.76 -14.90 -4.83
N GLU A 43 37.31 -16.10 -4.76
CA GLU A 43 37.30 -17.05 -5.87
C GLU A 43 35.87 -17.51 -6.23
N ARG A 44 35.06 -17.81 -5.20
CA ARG A 44 33.64 -18.14 -5.38
C ARG A 44 32.88 -16.96 -5.98
N ARG A 45 33.14 -15.74 -5.50
CA ARG A 45 32.51 -14.53 -6.03
C ARG A 45 32.88 -14.30 -7.50
N ARG A 46 34.16 -14.47 -7.87
CA ARG A 46 34.62 -14.34 -9.26
C ARG A 46 33.88 -15.30 -10.20
N ARG A 47 33.68 -16.56 -9.79
CA ARG A 47 32.87 -17.53 -10.56
C ARG A 47 31.43 -17.06 -10.76
N ILE A 48 30.78 -16.60 -9.69
CA ILE A 48 29.41 -16.07 -9.76
C ILE A 48 29.32 -14.86 -10.70
N LEU A 49 30.30 -13.96 -10.68
CA LEU A 49 30.31 -12.80 -11.58
C LEU A 49 30.54 -13.19 -13.04
N ALA A 50 31.38 -14.19 -13.30
CA ALA A 50 31.58 -14.73 -14.64
C ALA A 50 30.29 -15.37 -15.19
N GLU A 51 29.58 -16.16 -14.38
CA GLU A 51 28.27 -16.73 -14.73
C GLU A 51 27.23 -15.64 -14.99
N LEU A 52 27.19 -14.62 -14.13
CA LEU A 52 26.29 -13.48 -14.32
C LEU A 52 26.60 -12.72 -15.61
N ARG A 53 27.87 -12.53 -15.96
CA ARG A 53 28.27 -11.87 -17.21
C ARG A 53 27.74 -12.62 -18.43
N VAL A 54 27.87 -13.95 -18.44
CA VAL A 54 27.30 -14.81 -19.50
C VAL A 54 25.77 -14.68 -19.55
N LYS A 55 25.10 -14.69 -18.38
CA LYS A 55 23.66 -14.49 -18.27
C LYS A 55 23.22 -13.15 -18.86
N LEU A 56 23.86 -12.05 -18.47
CA LEU A 56 23.50 -10.70 -18.96
C LEU A 56 23.72 -10.52 -20.47
N LEU A 57 24.64 -11.27 -21.09
CA LEU A 57 24.90 -11.25 -22.53
C LEU A 57 23.98 -12.20 -23.33
N SER A 58 23.24 -13.07 -22.64
CA SER A 58 22.30 -14.01 -23.28
C SER A 58 20.95 -13.36 -23.57
N ALA A 59 20.17 -13.98 -24.46
CA ALA A 59 18.79 -13.59 -24.72
C ALA A 59 17.97 -13.58 -23.41
N GLN A 60 17.24 -12.48 -23.20
CA GLN A 60 16.43 -12.32 -22.01
C GLN A 60 15.22 -13.27 -22.01
N PRO A 61 14.78 -13.75 -20.83
CA PRO A 61 13.53 -14.48 -20.72
C PRO A 61 12.33 -13.59 -21.11
N PRO A 62 11.17 -14.18 -21.43
CA PRO A 62 9.95 -13.41 -21.69
C PRO A 62 9.59 -12.50 -20.52
N ALA A 63 9.20 -11.26 -20.84
CA ALA A 63 8.89 -10.25 -19.84
C ALA A 63 7.79 -10.70 -18.87
N ARG A 64 8.09 -10.64 -17.57
CA ARG A 64 7.14 -10.97 -16.49
C ARG A 64 6.59 -9.69 -15.91
N TYR A 65 5.41 -9.27 -16.37
CA TYR A 65 4.72 -8.13 -15.79
C TYR A 65 4.00 -8.55 -14.50
N PRO A 66 4.10 -7.77 -13.40
CA PRO A 66 3.23 -7.98 -12.25
C PRO A 66 1.77 -7.90 -12.71
N ARG A 67 0.93 -8.80 -12.19
CA ARG A 67 -0.49 -8.82 -12.54
C ARG A 67 -1.09 -7.44 -12.20
N LYS A 68 -1.78 -6.83 -13.16
CA LYS A 68 -2.59 -5.63 -12.88
C LYS A 68 -3.52 -5.97 -11.72
N ARG A 69 -3.50 -5.16 -10.67
CA ARG A 69 -4.46 -5.29 -9.57
C ARG A 69 -5.84 -5.13 -10.17
N LYS A 70 -6.70 -6.13 -9.99
CA LYS A 70 -8.09 -6.06 -10.45
C LYS A 70 -8.73 -4.89 -9.71
N GLU A 71 -9.29 -3.95 -10.45
CA GLU A 71 -10.16 -2.93 -9.87
C GLU A 71 -11.35 -3.67 -9.26
N VAL A 72 -11.41 -3.68 -7.94
CA VAL A 72 -12.56 -4.23 -7.23
C VAL A 72 -13.69 -3.23 -7.50
N GLU A 73 -14.82 -3.69 -8.05
CA GLU A 73 -16.01 -2.84 -8.16
C GLU A 73 -16.22 -2.13 -6.81
N PRO A 74 -16.53 -0.83 -6.80
CA PRO A 74 -16.60 -0.11 -5.55
C PRO A 74 -17.64 -0.81 -4.66
N SER A 75 -17.17 -1.44 -3.58
CA SER A 75 -18.06 -1.97 -2.53
C SER A 75 -19.10 -0.89 -2.24
N PRO A 76 -20.39 -1.23 -2.03
CA PRO A 76 -21.38 -0.25 -1.65
C PRO A 76 -20.80 0.70 -0.60
N LYS A 77 -20.85 2.02 -0.85
CA LYS A 77 -20.29 3.02 0.06
C LYS A 77 -21.35 4.02 0.49
N LEU A 78 -21.47 4.22 1.78
CA LEU A 78 -22.13 5.41 2.33
C LEU A 78 -21.07 6.47 2.54
N VAL A 79 -21.34 7.69 2.08
CA VAL A 79 -20.38 8.80 2.11
C VAL A 79 -21.02 9.99 2.80
N ALA A 80 -20.35 10.51 3.84
CA ALA A 80 -20.72 11.77 4.48
C ALA A 80 -19.57 12.77 4.32
N ILE A 81 -19.86 13.95 3.80
CA ILE A 81 -18.87 15.01 3.52
C ILE A 81 -19.07 16.16 4.53
N TYR A 82 -17.97 16.72 5.02
CA TYR A 82 -17.93 17.89 5.90
C TYR A 82 -17.08 19.00 5.29
N ASP A 83 -17.58 20.23 5.44
CA ASP A 83 -16.90 21.50 5.10
C ASP A 83 -16.23 21.45 3.72
N GLU A 84 -17.06 21.43 2.67
CA GLU A 84 -16.65 21.39 1.25
C GLU A 84 -15.65 20.27 0.87
N GLY A 85 -15.60 19.18 1.65
CA GLY A 85 -14.69 18.06 1.39
C GLY A 85 -13.37 18.12 2.15
N GLN A 86 -13.23 19.01 3.13
CA GLN A 86 -12.12 18.97 4.07
C GLN A 86 -12.08 17.67 4.86
N ALA A 87 -13.24 17.10 5.21
CA ALA A 87 -13.34 15.77 5.78
C ALA A 87 -14.45 14.95 5.12
N ARG A 88 -14.21 13.64 5.02
CA ARG A 88 -15.10 12.67 4.40
C ARG A 88 -15.08 11.40 5.23
N ALA A 89 -16.25 10.88 5.55
CA ALA A 89 -16.41 9.57 6.17
C ALA A 89 -16.99 8.61 5.13
N ASP A 90 -16.37 7.44 4.98
CA ASP A 90 -16.78 6.37 4.07
C ASP A 90 -17.09 5.12 4.89
N ALA A 91 -18.32 4.61 4.81
CA ALA A 91 -18.65 3.27 5.28
C ALA A 91 -18.71 2.34 4.08
N PHE A 92 -18.11 1.15 4.17
CA PHE A 92 -18.16 0.14 3.12
C PHE A 92 -18.25 -1.26 3.71
N SER A 93 -18.85 -2.18 2.96
CA SER A 93 -18.93 -3.57 3.35
C SER A 93 -17.65 -4.34 3.02
N LEU A 94 -17.30 -5.22 3.95
CA LEU A 94 -16.32 -6.29 3.84
C LEU A 94 -17.08 -7.62 3.78
N ASP A 95 -16.48 -8.62 3.14
CA ASP A 95 -16.96 -10.01 3.13
C ASP A 95 -18.43 -10.18 2.70
N GLY A 96 -18.89 -9.40 1.71
CA GLY A 96 -20.23 -9.55 1.14
C GLY A 96 -21.37 -9.04 2.04
N ASP A 97 -21.16 -7.89 2.71
CA ASP A 97 -22.17 -7.18 3.55
C ASP A 97 -22.37 -7.77 4.96
N VAL A 98 -21.41 -8.55 5.45
CA VAL A 98 -21.43 -9.10 6.81
C VAL A 98 -20.75 -8.17 7.81
N THR A 99 -19.70 -7.48 7.37
CA THR A 99 -18.92 -6.58 8.21
C THR A 99 -18.87 -5.21 7.56
N VAL A 100 -19.10 -4.16 8.33
CA VAL A 100 -18.94 -2.78 7.88
C VAL A 100 -17.71 -2.17 8.50
N GLN A 101 -16.95 -1.47 7.68
CA GLN A 101 -15.83 -0.64 8.12
C GLN A 101 -16.12 0.82 7.76
N VAL A 102 -15.91 1.72 8.72
CA VAL A 102 -16.00 3.17 8.54
C VAL A 102 -14.60 3.76 8.63
N SER A 103 -14.23 4.54 7.62
CA SER A 103 -12.97 5.27 7.56
C SER A 103 -13.20 6.77 7.41
N ILE A 104 -12.31 7.57 7.97
CA ILE A 104 -12.28 9.02 7.78
C ILE A 104 -11.11 9.35 6.87
N ASN A 105 -11.39 10.06 5.78
CA ASN A 105 -10.40 10.73 4.94
C ASN A 105 -10.48 12.24 5.20
N ARG A 106 -9.33 12.89 5.34
CA ARG A 106 -9.22 14.32 5.60
C ARG A 106 -8.17 14.96 4.69
N ARG A 107 -8.43 16.21 4.31
CA ARG A 107 -7.46 17.09 3.66
C ARG A 107 -7.01 18.16 4.65
N VAL A 108 -5.70 18.28 4.85
CA VAL A 108 -5.09 19.34 5.68
C VAL A 108 -3.96 19.95 4.86
N GLY A 109 -4.16 21.17 4.36
CA GLY A 109 -3.26 21.78 3.38
C GLY A 109 -3.16 20.92 2.11
N ALA A 110 -1.94 20.54 1.73
CA ALA A 110 -1.67 19.65 0.59
C ALA A 110 -1.77 18.15 0.93
N SER A 111 -1.86 17.78 2.22
CA SER A 111 -1.89 16.39 2.65
C SER A 111 -3.32 15.84 2.62
N VAL A 112 -3.47 14.64 2.05
CA VAL A 112 -4.72 13.87 2.05
C VAL A 112 -4.43 12.49 2.62
N GLY A 113 -5.23 12.06 3.59
CA GLY A 113 -5.06 10.77 4.22
C GLY A 113 -6.13 10.49 5.25
N GLY A 114 -6.07 9.33 5.86
CA GLY A 114 -7.18 8.83 6.65
C GLY A 114 -6.90 7.51 7.32
N GLY A 115 -7.91 7.01 8.03
CA GLY A 115 -7.81 5.77 8.77
C GLY A 115 -9.18 5.19 9.10
N SER A 116 -9.18 3.90 9.41
CA SER A 116 -10.35 3.18 9.96
C SER A 116 -10.63 3.67 11.37
N VAL A 117 -11.90 3.95 11.67
CA VAL A 117 -12.33 4.44 12.99
C VAL A 117 -13.39 3.56 13.64
N PHE A 118 -14.09 2.74 12.85
CA PHE A 118 -15.12 1.86 13.35
C PHE A 118 -15.25 0.62 12.47
N THR A 119 -15.40 -0.53 13.10
CA THR A 119 -15.66 -1.81 12.42
C THR A 119 -16.67 -2.59 13.24
N ALA A 120 -17.73 -3.09 12.59
CA ALA A 120 -18.75 -3.90 13.24
C ALA A 120 -19.38 -4.91 12.29
N SER A 121 -19.80 -6.06 12.83
CA SER A 121 -20.59 -7.05 12.11
C SER A 121 -22.05 -6.63 12.06
N CYS A 122 -22.46 -6.09 10.92
CA CYS A 122 -23.82 -5.65 10.58
C CYS A 122 -23.89 -5.35 9.06
N SER A 123 -25.09 -5.13 8.51
CA SER A 123 -25.23 -4.70 7.12
C SER A 123 -24.89 -3.21 6.97
N LEU A 124 -24.34 -2.83 5.81
CA LEU A 124 -24.08 -1.43 5.49
C LEU A 124 -25.35 -0.57 5.55
N LYS A 125 -26.52 -1.15 5.24
CA LYS A 125 -27.80 -0.43 5.26
C LYS A 125 -28.23 0.01 6.66
N ASP A 126 -27.69 -0.61 7.70
CA ASP A 126 -28.00 -0.30 9.09
C ASP A 126 -27.07 0.78 9.67
N ILE A 127 -26.07 1.21 8.89
CA ILE A 127 -25.11 2.24 9.27
C ILE A 127 -25.55 3.60 8.73
N GLU A 128 -25.41 4.63 9.55
CA GLU A 128 -25.57 6.01 9.11
C GLU A 128 -24.41 6.87 9.59
N LEU A 129 -23.98 7.77 8.71
CA LEU A 129 -22.88 8.69 8.95
C LEU A 129 -23.39 10.12 8.91
N HIS A 130 -23.18 10.88 9.98
CA HIS A 130 -23.60 12.27 10.07
C HIS A 130 -22.48 13.12 10.66
N TRP A 131 -22.16 14.24 10.01
CA TRP A 131 -21.27 15.23 10.59
C TRP A 131 -22.09 16.22 11.43
N LEU A 132 -21.76 16.33 12.72
CA LEU A 132 -22.36 17.31 13.62
C LEU A 132 -21.69 18.67 13.45
N GLN A 133 -22.37 19.73 13.92
CA GLN A 133 -21.75 21.06 14.01
C GLN A 133 -20.45 20.99 14.81
N GLY A 134 -19.39 21.63 14.30
CA GLY A 134 -18.05 21.56 14.89
C GLY A 134 -17.18 20.39 14.41
N GLY A 135 -17.62 19.63 13.39
CA GLY A 135 -16.77 18.63 12.71
C GLY A 135 -16.60 17.31 13.46
N THR A 136 -17.54 16.98 14.36
CA THR A 136 -17.63 15.67 15.01
C THR A 136 -18.36 14.69 14.11
N LEU A 137 -17.79 13.50 13.88
CA LEU A 137 -18.46 12.43 13.15
C LEU A 137 -19.37 11.65 14.10
N GLN A 138 -20.66 11.57 13.79
CA GLN A 138 -21.60 10.64 14.42
C GLN A 138 -21.75 9.39 13.55
N ILE A 139 -21.52 8.22 14.15
CA ILE A 139 -21.75 6.91 13.53
C ILE A 139 -22.95 6.27 14.25
N THR A 140 -24.02 6.05 13.50
CA THR A 140 -25.20 5.31 13.99
C THR A 140 -25.12 3.87 13.51
N TYR A 141 -25.38 2.91 14.40
CA TYR A 141 -25.36 1.49 14.10
C TYR A 141 -26.41 0.73 14.93
N PRO A 142 -26.86 -0.47 14.53
CA PRO A 142 -27.94 -1.16 15.23
C PRO A 142 -27.46 -1.81 16.54
N SER A 143 -28.38 -1.94 17.50
CA SER A 143 -28.10 -2.53 18.83
C SER A 143 -27.56 -3.96 18.80
N HIS A 144 -27.89 -4.72 17.75
CA HIS A 144 -27.42 -6.10 17.57
C HIS A 144 -26.05 -6.19 16.88
N ALA A 145 -25.43 -5.08 16.48
CA ALA A 145 -24.12 -5.10 15.84
C ALA A 145 -23.02 -5.54 16.81
N SER A 146 -22.15 -6.44 16.36
CA SER A 146 -20.94 -6.81 17.11
C SER A 146 -19.79 -5.88 16.72
N VAL A 147 -19.43 -4.95 17.59
CA VAL A 147 -18.38 -3.94 17.33
C VAL A 147 -17.01 -4.50 17.66
N THR A 148 -16.09 -4.51 16.69
CA THR A 148 -14.72 -4.99 16.85
C THR A 148 -13.70 -3.86 16.94
N GLN A 149 -13.97 -2.72 16.30
CA GLN A 149 -13.14 -1.52 16.37
C GLN A 149 -14.03 -0.30 16.64
N ARG A 150 -13.60 0.55 17.58
CA ARG A 150 -14.26 1.80 17.91
C ARG A 150 -13.24 2.82 18.41
N ALA A 151 -13.08 3.94 17.71
CA ALA A 151 -12.19 5.02 18.09
C ALA A 151 -13.01 6.24 18.57
N GLU A 152 -12.61 6.86 19.67
CA GLU A 152 -13.28 8.08 20.17
C GLU A 152 -12.89 9.32 19.37
N GLN A 153 -11.75 9.25 18.67
CA GLN A 153 -11.20 10.35 17.89
C GLN A 153 -10.29 9.83 16.79
N HIS A 154 -10.11 10.62 15.74
CA HIS A 154 -9.15 10.38 14.67
C HIS A 154 -8.24 11.58 14.49
N PHE A 155 -6.93 11.35 14.54
CA PHE A 155 -5.91 12.38 14.34
C PHE A 155 -5.31 12.29 12.94
N PHE A 156 -5.21 13.42 12.25
CA PHE A 156 -4.48 13.52 10.98
C PHE A 156 -3.86 14.91 10.81
N CYS A 157 -2.54 14.96 10.58
CA CYS A 157 -1.80 16.20 10.32
C CYS A 157 -2.09 17.35 11.31
N GLY A 158 -2.13 17.06 12.62
CA GLY A 158 -2.37 18.08 13.66
C GLY A 158 -3.85 18.35 13.96
N VAL A 159 -4.77 17.79 13.17
CA VAL A 159 -6.21 17.99 13.34
C VAL A 159 -6.83 16.76 13.99
N ILE A 160 -7.61 16.98 15.06
CA ILE A 160 -8.37 15.94 15.74
C ILE A 160 -9.83 15.99 15.24
N THR A 161 -10.36 14.84 14.88
CA THR A 161 -11.76 14.63 14.53
C THR A 161 -12.43 13.82 15.63
N PRO A 162 -13.26 14.42 16.48
CA PRO A 162 -14.01 13.67 17.49
C PRO A 162 -15.03 12.74 16.84
N ILE A 163 -15.30 11.61 17.49
CA ILE A 163 -16.22 10.60 16.99
C ILE A 163 -17.21 10.25 18.09
N THR A 164 -18.50 10.35 17.77
CA THR A 164 -19.59 9.96 18.66
C THR A 164 -20.42 8.86 18.03
N TYR A 165 -21.13 8.11 18.87
CA TYR A 165 -21.80 6.91 18.48
C TYR A 165 -23.24 6.92 18.97
N ARG A 166 -24.15 6.52 18.10
CA ARG A 166 -25.57 6.38 18.42
C ARG A 166 -26.01 4.95 18.13
N ILE A 167 -26.62 4.30 19.12
CA ILE A 167 -27.20 2.98 18.93
C ILE A 167 -28.65 3.15 18.46
N ARG A 168 -29.00 2.51 17.35
CA ARG A 168 -30.38 2.40 16.87
C ARG A 168 -31.03 1.19 17.54
N SER A 169 -32.12 1.44 18.27
CA SER A 169 -32.99 0.43 18.89
C SER A 169 -33.74 -0.35 17.84
#